data_AF-A0A317MQ28-F1
#
_entry.id   AF-A0A317MQ28-F1
#
_cell.length_a   1.000
_cell.length_b   1.000
_cell.length_c   1.000
_cell.angle_alpha   90.00
_cell.angle_beta   90.00
_cell.angle_gamma   90.00
#
_symmetry.space_group_name_H-M   'P 1'
#
loop_
_entity.id
_entity.type
_entity.pdbx_description
1 polymer ?
#
loop_
_entity_poly.entity_id
_entity_poly.type
_entity_poly.pdbx_seq_one_letter_code
_entity_poly.pdbx_strand_id
1 'polypeptide(L)'
;MLLLTVVVAIEVFLAFVAIERIESAARAGARAAGTQQLSGAEDAARTALPGWLDDATITSGANDSEGYFVEVSHPLPIVFSSVELNLTLTRRVDMPNV
;
A
#
# COMPACT_ATOMS: atom_id res chain seq x y z
N MET A 1 -0.98 -32.16 7.85
CA MET A 1 -0.31 -31.04 8.57
C MET A 1 0.69 -30.31 7.69
N LEU A 2 1.64 -30.97 7.02
CA LEU A 2 2.61 -30.31 6.14
C LEU A 2 1.98 -29.34 5.12
N LEU A 3 0.89 -29.76 4.46
CA LEU A 3 0.22 -28.94 3.46
C LEU A 3 -0.41 -27.66 4.07
N LEU A 4 -0.99 -27.77 5.27
CA LEU A 4 -1.52 -26.61 6.01
C LEU A 4 -0.39 -25.66 6.42
N THR A 5 0.73 -26.20 6.91
CA THR A 5 1.91 -25.38 7.25
C THR A 5 2.45 -24.63 6.04
N VAL A 6 2.52 -25.28 4.88
CA VAL A 6 2.95 -24.64 3.63
C VAL A 6 1.99 -23.53 3.22
N VAL A 7 0.68 -23.78 3.26
CA VAL A 7 -0.34 -22.76 2.94
C VAL A 7 -0.20 -21.55 3.86
N VAL A 8 -0.13 -21.76 5.18
CA VAL A 8 0.04 -20.66 6.14
C VAL A 8 1.34 -19.89 5.92
N ALA A 9 2.45 -20.59 5.63
CA ALA A 9 3.73 -19.93 5.36
C ALA A 9 3.67 -19.05 4.09
N ILE A 10 2.98 -19.52 3.04
CA ILE A 10 2.78 -18.75 1.81
C ILE A 10 1.90 -17.54 2.07
N GLU A 11 0.79 -17.68 2.79
CA GLU A 11 -0.10 -16.57 3.14
C GLU A 11 0.64 -15.48 3.93
N VAL A 12 1.43 -15.86 4.94
CA VAL A 12 2.23 -14.92 5.72
C VAL A 12 3.28 -14.23 4.85
N PHE A 13 3.93 -14.96 3.95
CA PHE A 13 4.89 -14.38 3.01
C PHE A 13 4.24 -13.37 2.07
N LEU A 14 3.08 -13.70 1.48
CA LEU A 14 2.35 -12.80 0.59
C LEU A 14 1.84 -11.55 1.32
N ALA A 15 1.36 -11.70 2.55
CA ALA A 15 0.99 -10.58 3.41
C ALA A 15 2.17 -9.62 3.62
N PHE A 16 3.36 -10.17 3.92
CA PHE A 16 4.56 -9.37 4.11
C PHE A 16 4.97 -8.64 2.82
N VAL A 17 4.98 -9.35 1.69
CA VAL A 17 5.26 -8.74 0.38
C VAL A 17 4.27 -7.63 0.05
N ALA A 18 2.98 -7.81 0.35
CA ALA A 18 1.97 -6.78 0.12
C ALA A 18 2.25 -5.52 0.96
N ILE A 19 2.56 -5.68 2.24
CA ILE A 19 2.92 -4.57 3.14
C ILE A 19 4.11 -3.78 2.57
N GLU A 20 5.18 -4.47 2.17
CA GLU A 20 6.38 -3.82 1.61
C GLU A 20 6.07 -3.06 0.32
N ARG A 21 5.24 -3.62 -0.55
CA ARG A 21 4.85 -2.99 -1.82
C ARG A 21 3.97 -1.76 -1.60
N ILE A 22 3.01 -1.85 -0.69
CA ILE A 22 2.15 -0.72 -0.28
C ILE A 22 3.01 0.42 0.30
N GLU A 23 3.98 0.11 1.17
CA GLU A 23 4.89 1.13 1.72
C GLU A 23 5.78 1.75 0.64
N SER A 24 6.31 0.93 -0.27
CA SER A 24 7.10 1.41 -1.40
C SER A 24 6.30 2.37 -2.29
N ALA A 25 5.05 2.02 -2.60
CA ALA A 25 4.14 2.84 -3.38
C ALA A 25 3.77 4.15 -2.67
N ALA A 26 3.43 4.12 -1.39
CA ALA A 26 3.14 5.33 -0.61
C ALA A 26 4.34 6.27 -0.56
N ARG A 27 5.57 5.74 -0.41
CA ARG A 27 6.81 6.54 -0.49
C ARG A 27 7.06 7.12 -1.88
N ALA A 28 6.76 6.37 -2.94
CA ALA A 28 6.87 6.86 -4.31
C ALA A 28 5.89 8.01 -4.57
N GLY A 29 4.63 7.85 -4.17
CA GLY A 29 3.61 8.90 -4.24
C GLY A 29 3.98 10.14 -3.43
N ALA A 30 4.47 9.98 -2.20
CA ALA A 30 4.91 11.10 -1.37
C ALA A 30 6.02 11.92 -2.05
N ARG A 31 7.03 11.26 -2.63
CA ARG A 31 8.11 11.95 -3.38
C ARG A 31 7.57 12.70 -4.60
N ALA A 32 6.61 12.12 -5.31
CA ALA A 32 5.96 12.78 -6.43
C ALA A 32 5.14 13.99 -5.96
N ALA A 33 4.45 13.89 -4.82
CA ALA A 33 3.71 15.01 -4.23
C ALA A 33 4.61 16.24 -3.96
N GLY A 34 5.83 16.00 -3.47
CA GLY A 34 6.81 17.08 -3.25
C GLY A 34 7.37 17.73 -4.52
N THR A 35 7.23 17.10 -5.70
CA THR A 35 7.82 17.61 -6.96
C THR A 35 6.78 18.03 -8.01
N GLN A 36 5.61 17.39 -8.01
CA GLN A 36 4.55 17.53 -9.01
C GLN A 36 3.19 17.86 -8.37
N GLN A 37 3.16 18.15 -7.06
CA GLN A 37 1.94 18.36 -6.28
C GLN A 37 1.01 17.12 -6.31
N LEU A 38 -0.22 17.27 -5.84
CA LEU A 38 -1.17 16.18 -5.59
C LEU A 38 -1.49 15.34 -6.83
N SER A 39 -1.54 15.95 -8.02
CA SER A 39 -1.90 15.24 -9.26
C SER A 39 -0.89 14.15 -9.64
N GLY A 40 0.41 14.37 -9.41
CA GLY A 40 1.44 13.36 -9.69
C GLY A 40 1.58 12.30 -8.60
N ALA A 41 1.03 12.54 -7.41
CA ALA A 41 1.21 11.68 -6.25
C ALA A 41 0.48 10.34 -6.36
N GLU A 42 -0.78 10.37 -6.79
CA GLU A 42 -1.61 9.16 -6.93
C GLU A 42 -1.16 8.30 -8.11
N ASP A 43 -0.84 8.92 -9.25
CA ASP A 43 -0.33 8.22 -10.43
C ASP A 43 1.03 7.55 -10.16
N ALA A 44 1.92 8.22 -9.43
CA ALA A 44 3.20 7.64 -9.04
C ALA A 44 3.04 6.48 -8.05
N ALA A 45 2.13 6.60 -7.08
CA ALA A 45 1.81 5.51 -6.16
C ALA A 45 1.19 4.33 -6.91
N ARG A 46 0.28 4.58 -7.86
CA ARG A 46 -0.38 3.54 -8.66
C ARG A 46 0.59 2.81 -9.58
N THR A 47 1.49 3.53 -10.24
CA THR A 47 2.53 2.95 -11.11
C THR A 47 3.54 2.11 -10.33
N ALA A 48 3.75 2.45 -9.04
CA ALA A 48 4.65 1.70 -8.16
C ALA A 48 4.01 0.43 -7.56
N LEU A 49 2.68 0.29 -7.64
CA LEU A 49 2.00 -0.93 -7.21
C LEU A 49 2.12 -2.03 -8.28
N PRO A 50 2.29 -3.29 -7.87
CA PRO A 50 2.21 -4.41 -8.78
C PRO A 50 0.75 -4.71 -9.14
N GLY A 51 0.52 -5.23 -10.36
CA GLY A 51 -0.83 -5.43 -10.93
C GLY A 51 -1.81 -6.29 -10.12
N TRP A 52 -1.30 -7.12 -9.21
CA TRP A 52 -2.13 -7.94 -8.31
C TRP A 52 -2.61 -7.17 -7.06
N LEU A 53 -2.24 -5.90 -6.91
CA LEU A 53 -2.70 -4.93 -5.91
C LEU A 53 -3.39 -3.71 -6.56
N ASP A 54 -3.80 -3.79 -7.83
CA ASP A 54 -4.36 -2.65 -8.57
C ASP A 54 -5.68 -2.12 -7.98
N ASP A 55 -6.40 -2.95 -7.23
CA ASP A 55 -7.63 -2.58 -6.52
C ASP A 55 -7.35 -1.76 -5.23
N ALA A 56 -6.09 -1.35 -5.00
CA ALA A 56 -5.74 -0.53 -3.85
C ALA A 56 -6.38 0.85 -3.94
N THR A 57 -6.99 1.27 -2.83
CA THR A 57 -7.45 2.64 -2.64
C THR A 57 -6.23 3.51 -2.36
N ILE A 58 -6.00 4.50 -3.20
CA ILE A 58 -4.92 5.49 -3.04
C ILE A 58 -5.58 6.84 -2.81
N THR A 59 -5.19 7.52 -1.75
CA THR A 59 -5.67 8.86 -1.40
C THR A 59 -4.48 9.76 -1.16
N SER A 60 -4.45 10.92 -1.82
CA SER A 60 -3.47 11.96 -1.56
C SER A 60 -4.12 13.23 -1.01
N GLY A 61 -3.38 14.01 -0.22
CA GLY A 61 -3.89 15.29 0.31
C GLY A 61 -2.79 16.17 0.90
N ALA A 62 -3.15 17.40 1.24
CA ALA A 62 -2.29 18.29 2.02
C ALA A 62 -2.32 17.86 3.49
N ASN A 63 -1.20 17.95 4.19
CA ASN A 63 -1.13 17.72 5.63
C ASN A 63 -1.22 19.04 6.41
N ASP A 64 -1.34 18.96 7.73
CA ASP A 64 -1.50 20.13 8.63
C ASP A 64 -0.24 21.01 8.74
N SER A 65 0.88 20.60 8.14
CA SER A 65 2.18 21.27 8.17
C SER A 65 2.61 21.81 6.79
N GLU A 66 1.64 22.21 5.96
CA GLU A 66 1.81 22.68 4.58
C GLU A 66 2.48 21.68 3.62
N GLY A 67 2.70 20.45 4.06
CA GLY A 67 3.23 19.36 3.26
C GLY A 67 2.14 18.51 2.63
N TYR A 68 2.52 17.31 2.19
CA TYR A 68 1.61 16.39 1.50
C TYR A 68 1.59 15.03 2.20
N PHE A 69 0.51 14.29 2.05
CA PHE A 69 0.44 12.89 2.44
C PHE A 69 -0.06 12.03 1.29
N VAL A 70 0.40 10.78 1.28
CA VAL A 70 -0.15 9.73 0.43
C VAL A 70 -0.48 8.53 1.30
N GLU A 71 -1.70 8.06 1.17
CA GLU A 71 -2.22 6.88 1.83
C GLU A 71 -2.58 5.82 0.79
N VAL A 72 -2.09 4.61 1.02
CA VAL A 72 -2.41 3.45 0.19
C VAL A 72 -3.06 2.41 1.10
N SER A 73 -4.25 1.95 0.72
CA SER A 73 -5.04 0.98 1.46
C SER A 73 -5.45 -0.18 0.56
N HIS A 74 -5.25 -1.41 1.02
CA HIS A 74 -5.67 -2.62 0.30
C HIS A 74 -6.10 -3.71 1.30
N PRO A 75 -7.18 -4.47 1.03
CA PRO A 75 -7.52 -5.66 1.81
C PRO A 75 -6.35 -6.66 1.83
N LEU A 76 -6.18 -7.45 2.88
CA LEU A 76 -5.14 -8.47 2.87
C LEU A 76 -5.37 -9.44 1.70
N PRO A 77 -4.35 -9.67 0.86
CA PRO A 77 -4.46 -10.59 -0.26
C PRO A 77 -4.40 -12.03 0.28
N ILE A 78 -5.53 -12.51 0.79
CA ILE A 78 -5.68 -13.89 1.26
C ILE A 78 -6.03 -14.75 0.06
N VAL A 79 -5.13 -15.66 -0.29
CA VAL A 79 -5.29 -16.52 -1.47
C VAL A 79 -6.21 -17.70 -1.18
N PHE A 80 -6.23 -18.17 0.07
CA PHE A 80 -7.03 -19.29 0.55
C PHE A 80 -8.11 -18.81 1.53
N SER A 81 -9.30 -18.57 1.00
CA SER A 81 -10.51 -18.07 1.70
C SER A 81 -11.11 -19.01 2.76
N SER A 82 -10.41 -20.08 3.17
CA SER A 82 -10.85 -20.95 4.28
C SER A 82 -10.86 -20.24 5.64
N VAL A 83 -10.27 -19.04 5.73
CA VAL A 83 -10.28 -18.21 6.94
C VAL A 83 -10.76 -16.80 6.53
N GLU A 84 -11.92 -16.38 7.04
CA GLU A 84 -12.50 -15.04 6.81
C GLU A 84 -11.74 -13.94 7.56
N LEU A 85 -10.46 -13.72 7.22
CA LEU A 85 -9.67 -12.65 7.82
C LEU A 85 -9.94 -11.34 7.05
N ASN A 86 -10.99 -10.61 7.46
CA ASN A 86 -11.32 -9.28 6.92
C ASN A 86 -10.37 -8.20 7.46
N LEU A 87 -9.10 -8.26 7.08
CA LEU A 87 -8.07 -7.37 7.61
C LEU A 87 -7.58 -6.45 6.47
N THR A 88 -7.56 -5.14 6.72
CA THR A 88 -7.19 -4.12 5.72
C THR A 88 -5.82 -3.54 6.07
N LEU A 89 -4.93 -3.50 5.08
CA LEU A 89 -3.61 -2.90 5.22
C LEU A 89 -3.71 -1.45 4.78
N THR A 90 -3.53 -0.52 5.72
CA THR A 90 -3.48 0.91 5.42
C THR A 90 -2.11 1.45 5.77
N ARG A 91 -1.47 2.12 4.81
CA ARG A 91 -0.19 2.80 5.03
C ARG A 91 -0.27 4.23 4.54
N ARG A 92 -0.07 5.16 5.48
CA ARG A 92 0.07 6.59 5.22
C ARG A 92 1.52 7.01 5.36
N VAL A 93 1.98 7.85 4.43
CA VAL A 93 3.29 8.50 4.45
C VAL A 93 3.08 10.00 4.32
N ASP A 94 3.56 10.76 5.30
CA ASP A 94 3.56 12.22 5.28
C ASP A 94 4.93 12.74 4.80
N MET A 95 4.92 13.77 3.97
CA MET A 95 6.09 14.51 3.52
C MET A 95 6.02 15.95 4.07
N PRO A 96 7.03 16.42 4.81
CA PRO A 96 7.08 17.80 5.29
C PRO A 96 7.39 18.77 4.14
N ASN A 97 6.83 19.98 4.20
CA ASN A 97 7.18 21.08 3.31
C ASN A 97 8.53 21.66 3.77
N VAL A 98 9.56 21.63 2.93
CA VAL A 98 10.89 22.24 3.19
C VAL A 98 11.27 23.19 2.07
#